data_AF-A0A7X8ZPD2-F1
#
_entry.id   AF-A0A7X8ZPD2-F1
#
_cell.length_a   1.000
_cell.length_b   1.000
_cell.length_c   1.000
_cell.angle_alpha   90.00
_cell.angle_beta   90.00
_cell.angle_gamma   90.00
#
_symmetry.space_group_name_H-M   'P 1'
#
loop_
_entity.id
_entity.type
_entity.pdbx_description
1 polymer ?
#
loop_
_entity_poly.entity_id
_entity_poly.type
_entity_poly.pdbx_seq_one_letter_code
_entity_poly.pdbx_strand_id
1 'polypeptide(L)'
;MEKRDLRIAKIIREDLHNTNPLFVTTYDLKALYKESTDFSFQYNEMLKKRGLEDSSYLSPGKIHATALLHILYQSVLSQYLKDENPDYFKRVINLVNGDKNIQDVLVFYSNNFPSPLLSTLKLAPYYNDLENLRAFFIHQVLLANPALIKAAGPLIAPEGLSFPKTVKALNSLVGSYNNDNGDEEDDIFLLLTKPARLFPNSLKDQINFIIKEWNGLIPQEFVSMLSSAIDFINEEEKDHGTGFVGKPETYVPDYSLENIEYEAFSTDTDWMPKVVMIAKCTLVWLDQLSKWYNKEITTLDQIPDKELDLLQERGFNALWLIGLWERSESSKTIKNLCGNPDAEASAYSLKDYEIASNIGGWEALENLRHRCDIRGIRLASDMVPNHTGIDGAWVFEHPEYFISQDFAPFPSYTYNGPDLSKDPNIEVKIEDHYYNRTDAAVTFRWRNRNTNETRYIFHGNDGTTMPWNDTAQLDYLNAETREAVIQKILHVARNFHIIRFDAAMTLAKRHIQRLWYPKPGTGGDIAGRAIHAIPDNEFNALIPQEFWREVVDRVAQEVPD
;
A
#
# COMPACT_ATOMS: atom_id res chain seq x y z
N MET A 1 26.12 -10.44 -22.76
CA MET A 1 24.65 -10.27 -22.77
C MET A 1 24.26 -9.16 -21.79
N GLU A 2 23.23 -8.36 -22.09
CA GLU A 2 22.78 -7.26 -21.20
C GLU A 2 21.78 -7.72 -20.13
N LYS A 3 20.81 -8.57 -20.50
CA LYS A 3 19.77 -9.07 -19.59
C LYS A 3 20.09 -10.46 -19.07
N ARG A 4 19.88 -10.70 -17.76
CA ARG A 4 20.05 -12.00 -17.10
C ARG A 4 18.89 -12.26 -16.14
N ASP A 5 18.48 -13.52 -16.03
CA ASP A 5 17.45 -13.98 -15.10
C ASP A 5 18.06 -14.56 -13.82
N LEU A 6 17.30 -14.48 -12.72
CA LEU A 6 17.62 -15.21 -11.50
C LEU A 6 17.35 -16.69 -11.73
N ARG A 7 18.43 -17.48 -11.76
CA ARG A 7 18.34 -18.93 -11.92
C ARG A 7 18.01 -19.58 -10.58
N ILE A 8 16.80 -20.12 -10.51
CA ILE A 8 16.30 -20.88 -9.36
C ILE A 8 16.34 -22.39 -9.64
N ALA A 9 16.23 -23.16 -8.56
CA ALA A 9 16.24 -24.61 -8.61
C ALA A 9 15.17 -25.18 -9.56
N LYS A 10 15.57 -26.12 -10.41
CA LYS A 10 14.72 -26.77 -11.41
C LYS A 10 13.50 -27.43 -10.78
N ILE A 11 13.69 -28.08 -9.62
CA ILE A 11 12.61 -28.74 -8.89
C ILE A 11 11.48 -27.78 -8.54
N ILE A 12 11.80 -26.54 -8.15
CA ILE A 12 10.79 -25.51 -7.85
C ILE A 12 10.07 -25.05 -9.13
N ARG A 13 10.80 -24.90 -10.23
CA ARG A 13 10.18 -24.58 -11.53
C ARG A 13 9.23 -25.67 -12.00
N GLU A 14 9.61 -26.93 -11.84
CA GLU A 14 8.79 -28.09 -12.21
C GLU A 14 7.54 -28.19 -11.34
N ASP A 15 7.71 -28.02 -10.02
CA ASP A 15 6.63 -28.03 -9.04
C ASP A 15 5.59 -26.92 -9.27
N LEU A 16 6.04 -25.72 -9.67
CA LEU A 16 5.18 -24.57 -9.98
C LEU A 16 4.71 -24.53 -11.45
N HIS A 17 5.17 -25.48 -12.28
CA HIS A 17 4.99 -25.44 -13.74
C HIS A 17 5.43 -24.10 -14.37
N ASN A 18 6.47 -23.46 -13.81
CA ASN A 18 6.95 -22.15 -14.22
C ASN A 18 8.12 -22.27 -15.21
N THR A 19 7.82 -22.02 -16.48
CA THR A 19 8.79 -22.03 -17.58
C THR A 19 9.32 -20.64 -17.95
N ASN A 20 8.87 -19.58 -17.28
CA ASN A 20 9.25 -18.21 -17.59
C ASN A 20 10.58 -17.83 -16.92
N PRO A 21 11.40 -16.96 -17.55
CA PRO A 21 12.50 -16.29 -16.86
C PRO A 21 11.98 -15.54 -15.64
N LEU A 22 12.76 -15.52 -14.55
CA LEU A 22 12.38 -14.80 -13.33
C LEU A 22 13.35 -13.66 -13.05
N PHE A 23 12.82 -12.52 -12.60
CA PHE A 23 13.58 -11.35 -12.17
C PHE A 23 14.65 -10.95 -13.19
N VAL A 24 14.25 -10.88 -14.46
CA VAL A 24 15.13 -10.47 -15.55
C VAL A 24 15.62 -9.06 -15.27
N THR A 25 16.92 -8.81 -15.46
CA THR A 25 17.55 -7.49 -15.26
C THR A 25 16.68 -6.35 -15.80
N THR A 26 16.17 -5.53 -14.88
CA THR A 26 15.27 -4.41 -15.12
C THR A 26 15.40 -3.39 -13.98
N TYR A 27 15.06 -2.13 -14.25
CA TYR A 27 14.97 -1.05 -13.26
C TYR A 27 13.50 -0.67 -12.96
N ASP A 28 12.57 -1.58 -13.26
CA ASP A 28 11.14 -1.41 -12.99
C ASP A 28 10.78 -1.99 -11.61
N LEU A 29 10.73 -1.11 -10.60
CA LEU A 29 10.38 -1.47 -9.22
C LEU A 29 9.00 -2.14 -9.13
N LYS A 30 8.00 -1.63 -9.88
CA LYS A 30 6.63 -2.13 -9.79
C LYS A 30 6.52 -3.53 -10.38
N ALA A 31 7.15 -3.76 -11.52
CA ALA A 31 7.21 -5.09 -12.13
C ALA A 31 7.90 -6.11 -11.21
N LEU A 32 9.03 -5.75 -10.59
CA LEU A 32 9.76 -6.64 -9.69
C LEU A 32 8.98 -6.95 -8.41
N TYR A 33 8.32 -5.95 -7.82
CA TYR A 33 7.46 -6.17 -6.65
C TYR A 33 6.31 -7.12 -7.00
N LYS A 34 5.60 -6.84 -8.10
CA LYS A 34 4.51 -7.70 -8.56
C LYS A 34 4.97 -9.14 -8.81
N GLU A 35 6.09 -9.32 -9.52
CA GLU A 35 6.66 -10.65 -9.78
C GLU A 35 7.03 -11.38 -8.48
N SER A 36 7.57 -10.66 -7.49
CA SER A 36 7.92 -11.22 -6.17
C SER A 36 6.70 -11.67 -5.39
N THR A 37 5.63 -10.88 -5.40
CA THR A 37 4.37 -11.18 -4.71
C THR A 37 3.64 -12.34 -5.36
N ASP A 38 3.50 -12.33 -6.69
CA ASP A 38 2.86 -13.41 -7.45
C ASP A 38 3.61 -14.74 -7.28
N PHE A 39 4.95 -14.73 -7.39
CA PHE A 39 5.77 -15.92 -7.25
C PHE A 39 5.69 -16.50 -5.83
N SER A 40 5.81 -15.65 -4.81
CA SER A 40 5.74 -16.08 -3.41
C SER A 40 4.36 -16.66 -3.08
N PHE A 41 3.29 -16.03 -3.58
CA PHE A 41 1.93 -16.55 -3.41
C PHE A 41 1.75 -17.94 -4.04
N GLN A 42 2.19 -18.13 -5.29
CA GLN A 42 2.12 -19.43 -5.96
C GLN A 42 2.88 -20.52 -5.21
N TYR A 43 4.08 -20.18 -4.72
CA TYR A 43 4.91 -21.09 -3.93
C TYR A 43 4.25 -21.46 -2.59
N ASN A 44 3.76 -20.46 -1.86
CA ASN A 44 3.14 -20.68 -0.55
C ASN A 44 1.83 -21.48 -0.66
N GLU A 45 1.01 -21.21 -1.69
CA GLU A 45 -0.20 -21.99 -1.96
C GLU A 45 0.11 -23.45 -2.33
N MET A 46 1.20 -23.69 -3.05
CA MET A 46 1.68 -25.05 -3.31
C MET A 46 2.06 -25.77 -2.01
N LEU A 47 2.82 -25.11 -1.11
CA LEU A 47 3.18 -25.68 0.19
C LEU A 47 1.95 -25.97 1.06
N LYS A 48 0.99 -25.03 1.09
CA LYS A 48 -0.29 -25.19 1.79
C LYS A 48 -1.07 -26.40 1.30
N LYS A 49 -1.16 -26.61 -0.02
CA LYS A 49 -1.79 -27.80 -0.62
C LYS A 49 -1.07 -29.11 -0.27
N ARG A 50 0.23 -29.04 0.01
CA ARG A 50 1.04 -30.18 0.48
C ARG A 50 0.98 -30.38 2.00
N GLY A 51 0.25 -29.53 2.74
CA GLY A 51 0.12 -29.60 4.19
C GLY A 51 1.41 -29.24 4.95
N LEU A 52 2.30 -28.45 4.34
CA LEU A 52 3.55 -28.00 4.95
C LEU A 52 3.34 -26.71 5.76
N GLU A 53 4.10 -26.55 6.84
CA GLU A 53 3.98 -25.45 7.80
C GLU A 53 4.38 -24.07 7.21
N ASP A 54 3.78 -23.01 7.77
CA ASP A 54 4.01 -21.60 7.41
C ASP A 54 5.48 -21.16 7.57
N SER A 55 6.25 -21.84 8.41
CA SER A 55 7.68 -21.55 8.64
C SER A 55 8.54 -21.69 7.39
N SER A 56 8.02 -22.36 6.35
CA SER A 56 8.68 -22.57 5.05
C SER A 56 8.21 -21.58 3.97
N TYR A 57 7.32 -20.64 4.30
CA TYR A 57 6.77 -19.71 3.31
C TYR A 57 7.79 -18.66 2.89
N LEU A 58 7.72 -18.29 1.61
CA LEU A 58 8.50 -17.19 1.06
C LEU A 58 7.79 -15.87 1.36
N SER A 59 8.56 -14.93 1.88
CA SER A 59 8.15 -13.54 2.08
C SER A 59 8.34 -12.76 0.78
N PRO A 60 7.28 -12.15 0.20
CA PRO A 60 7.40 -11.32 -1.00
C PRO A 60 8.48 -10.24 -0.90
N GLY A 61 8.56 -9.52 0.23
CA GLY A 61 9.56 -8.49 0.48
C GLY A 61 10.99 -9.04 0.48
N LYS A 62 11.21 -10.23 1.06
CA LYS A 62 12.52 -10.91 1.08
C LYS A 62 12.90 -11.49 -0.29
N ILE A 63 11.92 -11.97 -1.07
CA ILE A 63 12.13 -12.38 -2.46
C ILE A 63 12.46 -11.17 -3.35
N HIS A 64 11.77 -10.05 -3.17
CA HIS A 64 12.07 -8.81 -3.86
C HIS A 64 13.49 -8.32 -3.55
N ALA A 65 13.89 -8.30 -2.27
CA ALA A 65 15.27 -8.00 -1.88
C ALA A 65 16.29 -8.94 -2.52
N THR A 66 15.98 -10.23 -2.60
CA THR A 66 16.82 -11.24 -3.27
C THR A 66 16.99 -10.93 -4.77
N ALA A 67 15.89 -10.58 -5.45
CA ALA A 67 15.89 -10.19 -6.86
C ALA A 67 16.75 -8.95 -7.11
N LEU A 68 16.62 -7.90 -6.28
CA LEU A 68 17.45 -6.71 -6.39
C LEU A 68 18.93 -7.00 -6.12
N LEU A 69 19.26 -7.78 -5.08
CA LEU A 69 20.65 -8.15 -4.82
C LEU A 69 21.24 -8.96 -5.99
N HIS A 70 20.46 -9.83 -6.63
CA HIS A 70 20.88 -10.51 -7.85
C HIS A 70 21.21 -9.52 -8.98
N ILE A 71 20.30 -8.57 -9.27
CA ILE A 71 20.49 -7.56 -10.32
C ILE A 71 21.71 -6.67 -10.00
N LEU A 72 21.89 -6.31 -8.73
CA LEU A 72 23.03 -5.56 -8.23
C LEU A 72 24.34 -6.30 -8.52
N TYR A 73 24.45 -7.56 -8.09
CA TYR A 73 25.67 -8.33 -8.28
C TYR A 73 25.99 -8.53 -9.76
N GLN A 74 24.97 -8.72 -10.61
CA GLN A 74 25.16 -8.76 -12.06
C GLN A 74 25.68 -7.43 -12.61
N SER A 75 25.17 -6.30 -12.12
CA SER A 75 25.55 -4.97 -12.58
C SER A 75 26.99 -4.63 -12.17
N VAL A 76 27.32 -4.79 -10.88
CA VAL A 76 28.67 -4.56 -10.35
C VAL A 76 29.69 -5.47 -11.03
N LEU A 77 29.38 -6.76 -11.21
CA LEU A 77 30.26 -7.68 -11.94
C LEU A 77 30.44 -7.25 -13.40
N SER A 78 29.38 -6.76 -14.07
CA SER A 78 29.51 -6.30 -15.46
C SER A 78 30.43 -5.09 -15.57
N GLN A 79 30.32 -4.15 -14.63
CA GLN A 79 31.17 -2.96 -14.58
C GLN A 79 32.62 -3.34 -14.29
N TYR A 80 32.87 -4.17 -13.28
CA TYR A 80 34.21 -4.67 -12.94
C TYR A 80 34.88 -5.38 -14.13
N LEU A 81 34.17 -6.27 -14.83
CA LEU A 81 34.71 -6.93 -16.01
C LEU A 81 35.04 -5.93 -17.12
N LYS A 82 34.22 -4.89 -17.31
CA LYS A 82 34.45 -3.90 -18.36
C LYS A 82 35.71 -3.08 -18.10
N ASP A 83 35.90 -2.66 -16.86
CA ASP A 83 36.94 -1.69 -16.49
C ASP A 83 38.28 -2.38 -16.18
N GLU A 84 38.24 -3.46 -15.40
CA GLU A 84 39.45 -4.10 -14.86
C GLU A 84 39.81 -5.42 -15.55
N ASN A 85 38.82 -6.24 -15.95
CA ASN A 85 39.11 -7.62 -16.39
C ASN A 85 38.17 -8.21 -17.47
N PRO A 86 38.21 -7.70 -18.72
CA PRO A 86 37.20 -8.01 -19.75
C PRO A 86 37.21 -9.46 -20.25
N ASP A 87 38.37 -10.13 -20.16
CA ASP A 87 38.53 -11.51 -20.62
C ASP A 87 38.49 -12.53 -19.48
N TYR A 88 38.15 -12.13 -18.26
CA TYR A 88 38.15 -13.00 -17.08
C TYR A 88 37.45 -14.34 -17.31
N PHE A 89 36.15 -14.32 -17.63
CA PHE A 89 35.38 -15.54 -17.86
C PHE A 89 35.82 -16.30 -19.12
N LYS A 90 36.39 -15.61 -20.14
CA LYS A 90 36.95 -16.28 -21.33
C LYS A 90 38.20 -17.10 -20.98
N ARG A 91 39.06 -16.59 -20.09
CA ARG A 91 40.23 -17.34 -19.61
C ARG A 91 39.79 -18.54 -18.78
N VAL A 92 38.88 -18.33 -17.83
CA VAL A 92 38.42 -19.40 -16.94
C VAL A 92 37.66 -20.48 -17.72
N ILE A 93 36.79 -20.13 -18.68
CA ILE A 93 36.03 -21.15 -19.42
C ILE A 93 36.93 -22.05 -20.27
N ASN A 94 38.05 -21.55 -20.79
CA ASN A 94 38.99 -22.38 -21.53
C ASN A 94 39.64 -23.44 -20.64
N LEU A 95 39.89 -23.13 -19.36
CA LEU A 95 40.38 -24.08 -18.37
C LEU A 95 39.29 -25.09 -17.99
N VAL A 96 38.06 -24.61 -17.78
CA VAL A 96 36.90 -25.48 -17.47
C VAL A 96 36.64 -26.48 -18.59
N ASN A 97 36.68 -26.03 -19.85
CA ASN A 97 36.48 -26.90 -21.01
C ASN A 97 37.65 -27.85 -21.27
N GLY A 98 38.83 -27.59 -20.68
CA GLY A 98 40.00 -28.46 -20.73
C GLY A 98 39.98 -29.59 -19.69
N ASP A 99 39.15 -29.50 -18.65
CA ASP A 99 39.02 -30.51 -17.59
C ASP A 99 37.57 -30.99 -17.45
N LYS A 100 37.32 -32.21 -17.91
CA LYS A 100 35.99 -32.84 -17.89
C LYS A 100 35.37 -32.88 -16.48
N ASN A 101 36.16 -33.07 -15.44
CA ASN A 101 35.65 -33.15 -14.06
C ASN A 101 35.14 -31.79 -13.55
N ILE A 102 35.71 -30.69 -14.06
CA ILE A 102 35.30 -29.32 -13.74
C ILE A 102 34.13 -28.91 -14.64
N GLN A 103 34.16 -29.31 -15.91
CA GLN A 103 33.04 -29.14 -16.84
C GLN A 103 31.76 -29.81 -16.31
N ASP A 104 31.86 -31.00 -15.72
CA ASP A 104 30.72 -31.71 -15.13
C ASP A 104 30.05 -30.91 -13.99
N VAL A 105 30.79 -30.08 -13.25
CA VAL A 105 30.22 -29.16 -12.24
C VAL A 105 29.36 -28.09 -12.91
N LEU A 106 29.85 -27.52 -14.02
CA LEU A 106 29.13 -26.49 -14.74
C LEU A 106 27.86 -27.04 -15.40
N VAL A 107 27.95 -28.24 -15.97
CA VAL A 107 26.80 -28.98 -16.52
C VAL A 107 25.79 -29.31 -15.41
N PHE A 108 26.27 -29.77 -14.25
CA PHE A 108 25.42 -29.99 -13.08
C PHE A 108 24.69 -28.71 -12.66
N TYR A 109 25.40 -27.58 -12.61
CA TYR A 109 24.79 -26.29 -12.29
C TYR A 109 23.72 -25.90 -13.31
N SER A 110 24.02 -25.91 -14.60
CA SER A 110 23.07 -25.52 -15.64
C SER A 110 21.83 -26.42 -15.69
N ASN A 111 21.98 -27.70 -15.33
CA ASN A 111 20.86 -28.64 -15.27
C ASN A 111 19.97 -28.42 -14.04
N ASN A 112 20.55 -28.09 -12.88
CA ASN A 112 19.78 -27.90 -11.65
C ASN A 112 19.30 -26.46 -11.45
N PHE A 113 19.92 -25.49 -12.10
CA PHE A 113 19.56 -24.07 -12.08
C PHE A 113 19.48 -23.56 -13.53
N PRO A 114 18.46 -24.00 -14.30
CA PRO A 114 18.33 -23.63 -15.70
C PRO A 114 17.97 -22.16 -15.87
N SER A 115 18.35 -21.59 -17.01
CA SER A 115 17.91 -20.26 -17.46
C SER A 115 16.93 -20.41 -18.62
N PRO A 116 15.63 -20.20 -18.39
CA PRO A 116 14.68 -20.07 -19.48
C PRO A 116 15.05 -18.93 -20.43
N LEU A 117 15.65 -17.84 -19.92
CA LEU A 117 16.09 -16.73 -20.76
C LEU A 117 17.12 -17.18 -21.81
N LEU A 118 18.20 -17.84 -21.38
CA LEU A 118 19.21 -18.36 -22.32
C LEU A 118 18.63 -19.35 -23.32
N SER A 119 17.67 -20.17 -22.88
CA SER A 119 17.01 -21.16 -23.73
C SER A 119 16.27 -20.51 -24.91
N THR A 120 15.73 -19.29 -24.71
CA THR A 120 15.08 -18.53 -25.79
C THR A 120 16.07 -17.88 -26.77
N LEU A 121 17.27 -17.54 -26.30
CA LEU A 121 18.28 -16.83 -27.10
C LEU A 121 19.10 -17.72 -28.05
N LYS A 122 19.06 -19.05 -27.87
CA LYS A 122 19.72 -20.04 -28.76
C LYS A 122 21.19 -19.70 -29.07
N LEU A 123 21.96 -19.35 -28.03
CA LEU A 123 23.37 -19.02 -28.16
C LEU A 123 24.20 -20.22 -28.64
N ALA A 124 25.33 -19.96 -29.32
CA ALA A 124 26.28 -21.02 -29.65
C ALA A 124 26.90 -21.60 -28.36
N PRO A 125 27.31 -22.89 -28.35
CA PRO A 125 27.69 -23.61 -27.13
C PRO A 125 28.73 -22.88 -26.26
N TYR A 126 29.77 -22.33 -26.87
CA TYR A 126 30.81 -21.58 -26.17
C TYR A 126 30.26 -20.37 -25.37
N TYR A 127 29.34 -19.61 -25.96
CA TYR A 127 28.73 -18.45 -25.30
C TYR A 127 27.70 -18.87 -24.23
N ASN A 128 27.05 -20.01 -24.43
CA ASN A 128 26.19 -20.60 -23.41
C ASN A 128 26.99 -21.00 -22.17
N ASP A 129 28.13 -21.66 -22.36
CA ASP A 129 29.04 -22.07 -21.28
C ASP A 129 29.61 -20.85 -20.54
N LEU A 130 29.95 -19.77 -21.25
CA LEU A 130 30.36 -18.51 -20.64
C LEU A 130 29.28 -17.92 -19.72
N GLU A 131 28.03 -17.83 -20.18
CA GLU A 131 26.95 -17.29 -19.35
C GLU A 131 26.56 -18.26 -18.22
N ASN A 132 26.72 -19.59 -18.40
CA ASN A 132 26.59 -20.57 -17.32
C ASN A 132 27.67 -20.38 -16.26
N LEU A 133 28.92 -20.14 -16.65
CA LEU A 133 30.04 -19.95 -15.72
C LEU A 133 29.86 -18.66 -14.92
N ARG A 134 29.44 -17.59 -15.58
CA ARG A 134 29.08 -16.33 -14.93
C ARG A 134 27.91 -16.50 -13.95
N ALA A 135 26.86 -17.20 -14.35
CA ALA A 135 25.72 -17.46 -13.48
C ALA A 135 26.12 -18.32 -12.28
N PHE A 136 26.98 -19.32 -12.48
CA PHE A 136 27.57 -20.12 -11.40
C PHE A 136 28.32 -19.24 -10.40
N PHE A 137 29.14 -18.30 -10.87
CA PHE A 137 29.86 -17.36 -10.00
C PHE A 137 28.90 -16.53 -9.13
N ILE A 138 27.89 -15.90 -9.75
CA ILE A 138 26.89 -15.12 -9.00
C ILE A 138 26.13 -16.02 -8.03
N HIS A 139 25.83 -17.26 -8.41
CA HIS A 139 25.19 -18.22 -7.52
C HIS A 139 26.07 -18.55 -6.31
N GLN A 140 27.40 -18.65 -6.46
CA GLN A 140 28.31 -18.79 -5.31
C GLN A 140 28.27 -17.55 -4.39
N VAL A 141 28.11 -16.34 -4.94
CA VAL A 141 27.90 -15.12 -4.13
C VAL A 141 26.61 -15.22 -3.32
N LEU A 142 25.51 -15.70 -3.93
CA LEU A 142 24.23 -15.92 -3.24
C LEU A 142 24.35 -16.98 -2.13
N LEU A 143 25.04 -18.09 -2.40
CA LEU A 143 25.29 -19.16 -1.42
C LEU A 143 26.23 -18.74 -0.27
N ALA A 144 27.10 -17.75 -0.51
CA ALA A 144 27.95 -17.18 0.54
C ALA A 144 27.18 -16.23 1.48
N ASN A 145 25.88 -16.03 1.27
CA ASN A 145 25.05 -15.09 2.03
C ASN A 145 23.98 -15.83 2.87
N PRO A 146 24.20 -15.98 4.20
CA PRO A 146 23.25 -16.70 5.05
C PRO A 146 21.86 -16.05 5.12
N ALA A 147 21.77 -14.72 5.06
CA ALA A 147 20.50 -14.01 5.05
C ALA A 147 19.70 -14.30 3.77
N LEU A 148 20.37 -14.40 2.61
CA LEU A 148 19.73 -14.82 1.36
C LEU A 148 19.31 -16.28 1.38
N ILE A 149 20.11 -17.18 1.97
CA ILE A 149 19.71 -18.58 2.15
C ILE A 149 18.47 -18.67 3.04
N LYS A 150 18.39 -17.87 4.11
CA LYS A 150 17.19 -17.82 4.95
C LYS A 150 15.97 -17.27 4.21
N ALA A 151 16.16 -16.29 3.33
CA ALA A 151 15.10 -15.64 2.58
C ALA A 151 14.57 -16.46 1.39
N ALA A 152 15.47 -17.11 0.64
CA ALA A 152 15.19 -17.72 -0.66
C ALA A 152 15.78 -19.13 -0.78
N GLY A 153 16.08 -19.80 0.34
CA GLY A 153 16.73 -21.10 0.42
C GLY A 153 16.17 -22.15 -0.54
N PRO A 154 14.86 -22.40 -0.59
CA PRO A 154 14.27 -23.35 -1.54
C PRO A 154 14.61 -23.06 -3.01
N LEU A 155 14.87 -21.80 -3.35
CA LEU A 155 15.17 -21.34 -4.71
C LEU A 155 16.65 -21.49 -5.08
N ILE A 156 17.56 -21.19 -4.14
CA ILE A 156 19.01 -21.12 -4.41
C ILE A 156 19.83 -22.24 -3.76
N ALA A 157 19.33 -22.83 -2.68
CA ALA A 157 19.98 -23.89 -1.92
C ALA A 157 18.94 -24.96 -1.50
N PRO A 158 18.26 -25.62 -2.46
CA PRO A 158 17.20 -26.58 -2.15
C PRO A 158 17.76 -27.76 -1.35
N GLU A 159 16.97 -28.23 -0.39
CA GLU A 159 17.33 -29.38 0.43
C GLU A 159 17.57 -30.64 -0.43
N GLY A 160 18.58 -31.42 -0.07
CA GLY A 160 18.93 -32.65 -0.79
C GLY A 160 19.77 -32.46 -2.06
N LEU A 161 19.98 -31.22 -2.54
CA LEU A 161 20.87 -30.95 -3.67
C LEU A 161 22.31 -30.69 -3.17
N SER A 162 23.26 -31.50 -3.65
CA SER A 162 24.69 -31.33 -3.35
C SER A 162 25.51 -31.26 -4.62
N PHE A 163 26.35 -30.23 -4.73
CA PHE A 163 27.28 -30.10 -5.85
C PHE A 163 28.31 -31.25 -5.87
N PRO A 164 28.84 -31.62 -7.06
CA PRO A 164 29.92 -32.58 -7.16
C PRO A 164 31.14 -32.17 -6.32
N LYS A 165 31.93 -33.15 -5.82
CA LYS A 165 33.11 -32.88 -4.96
C LYS A 165 34.13 -31.93 -5.63
N THR A 166 34.17 -31.93 -6.96
CA THR A 166 35.04 -31.09 -7.80
C THR A 166 34.61 -29.62 -7.84
N VAL A 167 33.47 -29.24 -7.23
CA VAL A 167 33.04 -27.83 -7.10
C VAL A 167 34.09 -26.97 -6.42
N LYS A 168 34.88 -27.53 -5.50
CA LYS A 168 35.99 -26.82 -4.86
C LYS A 168 37.05 -26.38 -5.89
N ALA A 169 37.34 -27.21 -6.88
CA ALA A 169 38.29 -26.87 -7.95
C ALA A 169 37.74 -25.76 -8.85
N LEU A 170 36.45 -25.80 -9.19
CA LEU A 170 35.81 -24.71 -9.93
C LEU A 170 35.79 -23.41 -9.11
N ASN A 171 35.42 -23.48 -7.83
CA ASN A 171 35.45 -22.31 -6.93
C ASN A 171 36.86 -21.73 -6.80
N SER A 172 37.89 -22.57 -6.71
CA SER A 172 39.28 -22.12 -6.77
C SER A 172 39.61 -21.48 -8.12
N LEU A 173 39.22 -22.03 -9.25
CA LEU A 173 39.49 -21.41 -10.56
C LEU A 173 38.81 -20.04 -10.72
N VAL A 174 37.60 -19.90 -10.16
CA VAL A 174 36.82 -18.66 -10.21
C VAL A 174 37.19 -17.70 -9.05
N GLY A 175 37.99 -18.12 -8.07
CA GLY A 175 38.47 -17.28 -6.97
C GLY A 175 39.96 -16.92 -7.04
N SER A 176 40.81 -17.81 -7.56
CA SER A 176 42.27 -17.69 -7.54
C SER A 176 42.86 -16.73 -8.57
N TYR A 177 42.10 -16.25 -9.54
CA TYR A 177 42.64 -15.35 -10.58
C TYR A 177 42.61 -13.85 -10.22
N ASN A 178 42.22 -13.49 -9.00
CA ASN A 178 42.21 -12.11 -8.50
C ASN A 178 43.43 -11.76 -7.62
N ASN A 179 44.43 -12.62 -7.47
CA ASN A 179 45.49 -12.38 -6.47
C ASN A 179 46.91 -12.54 -7.03
N ASP A 180 47.35 -11.55 -7.82
CA ASP A 180 48.78 -11.25 -8.00
C ASP A 180 49.22 -10.00 -7.20
N ASN A 181 48.29 -9.18 -6.68
CA ASN A 181 48.58 -7.91 -6.01
C ASN A 181 47.86 -7.65 -4.66
N GLY A 182 47.43 -8.67 -3.90
CA GLY A 182 47.28 -8.56 -2.43
C GLY A 182 46.27 -7.58 -1.79
N ASP A 183 45.57 -6.71 -2.53
CA ASP A 183 44.53 -5.83 -1.98
C ASP A 183 43.16 -6.52 -2.00
N GLU A 184 42.45 -6.51 -0.86
CA GLU A 184 41.09 -7.11 -0.75
C GLU A 184 40.06 -6.45 -1.69
N GLU A 185 40.36 -5.26 -2.24
CA GLU A 185 39.50 -4.51 -3.17
C GLU A 185 39.55 -5.08 -4.61
N ASP A 186 40.62 -5.75 -5.01
CA ASP A 186 40.78 -6.33 -6.36
C ASP A 186 40.07 -7.68 -6.52
N ASP A 187 39.61 -8.30 -5.42
CA ASP A 187 38.83 -9.53 -5.48
C ASP A 187 37.33 -9.26 -5.55
N ILE A 188 36.78 -9.27 -6.77
CA ILE A 188 35.34 -9.10 -7.02
C ILE A 188 34.45 -10.08 -6.23
N PHE A 189 34.92 -11.29 -5.90
CA PHE A 189 34.15 -12.20 -5.06
C PHE A 189 34.09 -11.72 -3.60
N LEU A 190 35.22 -11.27 -3.05
CA LEU A 190 35.27 -10.69 -1.70
C LEU A 190 34.49 -9.38 -1.62
N LEU A 191 34.55 -8.54 -2.65
CA LEU A 191 33.75 -7.33 -2.76
C LEU A 191 32.26 -7.66 -2.69
N LEU A 192 31.76 -8.53 -3.58
CA LEU A 192 30.34 -8.88 -3.66
C LEU A 192 29.82 -9.59 -2.40
N THR A 193 30.68 -10.32 -1.68
CA THR A 193 30.31 -11.03 -0.43
C THR A 193 30.56 -10.20 0.83
N LYS A 194 31.16 -9.02 0.75
CA LYS A 194 31.45 -8.14 1.89
C LYS A 194 30.21 -7.81 2.74
N PRO A 195 29.05 -7.43 2.17
CA PRO A 195 27.86 -7.13 2.96
C PRO A 195 27.41 -8.35 3.78
N ALA A 196 27.41 -9.55 3.18
CA ALA A 196 27.02 -10.78 3.85
C ALA A 196 27.98 -11.20 4.97
N ARG A 197 29.28 -10.91 4.84
CA ARG A 197 30.27 -11.17 5.90
C ARG A 197 30.09 -10.25 7.10
N LEU A 198 29.74 -8.99 6.87
CA LEU A 198 29.52 -7.99 7.93
C LEU A 198 28.16 -8.17 8.62
N PHE A 199 27.13 -8.49 7.85
CA PHE A 199 25.74 -8.57 8.32
C PHE A 199 25.09 -9.91 7.91
N PRO A 200 25.56 -11.05 8.44
CA PRO A 200 25.18 -12.37 7.95
C PRO A 200 23.70 -12.72 8.15
N ASN A 201 23.02 -12.05 9.08
CA ASN A 201 21.65 -12.40 9.49
C ASN A 201 20.60 -11.36 9.10
N SER A 202 20.95 -10.30 8.36
CA SER A 202 20.07 -9.17 8.09
C SER A 202 20.21 -8.66 6.67
N LEU A 203 19.20 -8.91 5.82
CA LEU A 203 19.14 -8.33 4.48
C LEU A 203 19.04 -6.79 4.54
N LYS A 204 18.33 -6.26 5.54
CA LYS A 204 18.17 -4.81 5.72
C LYS A 204 19.51 -4.12 5.97
N ASP A 205 20.33 -4.67 6.87
CA ASP A 205 21.66 -4.09 7.17
C ASP A 205 22.63 -4.26 6.00
N GLN A 206 22.55 -5.37 5.26
CA GLN A 206 23.32 -5.55 4.02
C GLN A 206 22.98 -4.49 2.98
N ILE A 207 21.68 -4.22 2.78
CA ILE A 207 21.22 -3.22 1.81
C ILE A 207 21.63 -1.81 2.27
N ASN A 208 21.46 -1.47 3.54
CA ASN A 208 21.92 -0.19 4.10
C ASN A 208 23.43 0.02 3.90
N PHE A 209 24.24 -1.02 4.13
CA PHE A 209 25.67 -0.98 3.86
C PHE A 209 25.96 -0.74 2.38
N ILE A 210 25.28 -1.46 1.47
CA ILE A 210 25.44 -1.28 0.02
C ILE A 210 25.09 0.16 -0.39
N ILE A 211 23.95 0.69 0.05
CA ILE A 211 23.52 2.05 -0.27
C ILE A 211 24.59 3.06 0.17
N LYS A 212 25.14 2.89 1.37
CA LYS A 212 26.14 3.81 1.93
C LYS A 212 27.50 3.70 1.25
N GLU A 213 28.03 2.48 1.13
CA GLU A 213 29.43 2.25 0.74
C GLU A 213 29.59 2.09 -0.78
N TRP A 214 28.54 1.71 -1.51
CA TRP A 214 28.58 1.50 -2.96
C TRP A 214 27.89 2.61 -3.76
N ASN A 215 27.57 3.76 -3.14
CA ASN A 215 26.87 4.88 -3.78
C ASN A 215 27.51 5.37 -5.10
N GLY A 216 28.83 5.21 -5.27
CA GLY A 216 29.54 5.52 -6.52
C GLY A 216 29.57 4.40 -7.58
N LEU A 217 29.17 3.19 -7.21
CA LEU A 217 29.17 2.00 -8.07
C LEU A 217 27.79 1.69 -8.66
N ILE A 218 26.73 2.26 -8.11
CA ILE A 218 25.35 2.02 -8.54
C ILE A 218 24.62 3.30 -8.95
N PRO A 219 23.75 3.26 -9.98
CA PRO A 219 22.91 4.39 -10.34
C PRO A 219 21.97 4.80 -9.19
N GLN A 220 21.67 6.09 -9.08
CA GLN A 220 20.78 6.63 -8.05
C GLN A 220 19.37 6.00 -8.08
N GLU A 221 18.86 5.69 -9.27
CA GLU A 221 17.57 4.98 -9.45
C GLU A 221 17.58 3.63 -8.73
N PHE A 222 18.72 2.92 -8.78
CA PHE A 222 18.86 1.61 -8.13
C PHE A 222 19.00 1.73 -6.61
N VAL A 223 19.60 2.81 -6.10
CA VAL A 223 19.60 3.14 -4.67
C VAL A 223 18.17 3.26 -4.15
N SER A 224 17.29 3.93 -4.89
CA SER A 224 15.87 4.06 -4.53
C SER A 224 15.18 2.69 -4.47
N MET A 225 15.43 1.80 -5.44
CA MET A 225 14.86 0.45 -5.46
C MET A 225 15.33 -0.38 -4.25
N LEU A 226 16.61 -0.27 -3.88
CA LEU A 226 17.17 -0.92 -2.70
C LEU A 226 16.49 -0.44 -1.41
N SER A 227 16.27 0.87 -1.27
CA SER A 227 15.50 1.43 -0.14
C SER A 227 14.08 0.86 -0.09
N SER A 228 13.39 0.75 -1.24
CA SER A 228 12.05 0.16 -1.30
C SER A 228 12.02 -1.33 -0.91
N ALA A 229 13.10 -2.10 -1.12
CA ALA A 229 13.15 -3.47 -0.61
C ALA A 229 13.21 -3.53 0.92
N ILE A 230 13.85 -2.56 1.58
CA ILE A 230 13.78 -2.42 3.04
C ILE A 230 12.34 -2.09 3.46
N ASP A 231 11.66 -1.21 2.73
CA ASP A 231 10.27 -0.84 3.00
C ASP A 231 9.33 -2.04 2.95
N PHE A 232 9.44 -2.88 1.92
CA PHE A 232 8.59 -4.07 1.80
C PHE A 232 8.85 -5.10 2.89
N ILE A 233 10.12 -5.30 3.28
CA ILE A 233 10.45 -6.17 4.42
C ILE A 233 9.87 -5.60 5.71
N ASN A 234 10.00 -4.29 5.94
CA ASN A 234 9.47 -3.64 7.13
C ASN A 234 7.94 -3.68 7.17
N GLU A 235 7.27 -3.45 6.05
CA GLU A 235 5.81 -3.55 5.95
C GLU A 235 5.36 -4.95 6.34
N GLU A 236 5.92 -6.02 5.78
CA GLU A 236 5.56 -7.40 6.14
C GLU A 236 5.90 -7.80 7.58
N GLU A 237 7.00 -7.27 8.13
CA GLU A 237 7.45 -7.55 9.50
C GLU A 237 6.73 -6.68 10.55
N LYS A 238 5.97 -5.65 10.14
CA LYS A 238 5.12 -4.90 11.08
C LYS A 238 4.11 -5.85 11.71
N ASP A 239 3.95 -5.73 13.02
CA ASP A 239 2.89 -6.45 13.72
C ASP A 239 1.54 -5.85 13.31
N HIS A 240 0.81 -6.57 12.46
CA HIS A 240 -0.52 -6.18 12.01
C HIS A 240 -1.61 -6.56 13.03
N GLY A 241 -1.24 -7.05 14.22
CA GLY A 241 -2.18 -7.45 15.25
C GLY A 241 -3.03 -8.62 14.79
N THR A 242 -2.40 -9.68 14.25
CA THR A 242 -3.10 -10.92 13.86
C THR A 242 -3.54 -11.66 15.11
N GLY A 243 -4.66 -11.18 15.65
CA GLY A 243 -5.28 -11.64 16.88
C GLY A 243 -6.13 -10.50 17.42
N PHE A 244 -7.44 -10.72 17.56
CA PHE A 244 -8.34 -9.88 18.37
C PHE A 244 -7.99 -9.93 19.88
N VAL A 245 -6.70 -10.02 20.22
CA VAL A 245 -6.16 -10.22 21.56
C VAL A 245 -4.90 -9.38 21.70
N GLY A 246 -5.05 -8.24 22.37
CA GLY A 246 -3.96 -7.31 22.69
C GLY A 246 -4.25 -5.93 22.14
N LYS A 247 -4.15 -4.90 23.00
CA LYS A 247 -4.10 -3.52 22.52
C LYS A 247 -2.74 -3.37 21.83
N PRO A 248 -2.67 -3.10 20.52
CA PRO A 248 -1.39 -2.77 19.89
C PRO A 248 -0.77 -1.59 20.63
N GLU A 249 0.56 -1.60 20.80
CA GLU A 249 1.26 -0.47 21.38
C GLU A 249 0.96 0.78 20.55
N THR A 250 0.28 1.75 21.15
CA THR A 250 -0.01 3.02 20.50
C THR A 250 1.25 3.87 20.60
N TYR A 251 2.07 3.86 19.56
CA TYR A 251 3.18 4.79 19.45
C TYR A 251 2.62 6.19 19.20
N VAL A 252 2.90 7.13 20.10
CA VAL A 252 2.66 8.56 19.85
C VAL A 252 3.89 9.07 19.10
N PRO A 253 3.77 9.42 17.81
CA PRO A 253 4.93 9.89 17.08
C PRO A 253 5.44 11.22 17.64
N ASP A 254 6.75 11.38 17.69
CA ASP A 254 7.39 12.63 18.09
C ASP A 254 7.47 13.57 16.88
N TYR A 255 6.87 14.75 17.03
CA TYR A 255 6.74 15.75 15.98
C TYR A 255 7.56 17.03 16.26
N SER A 256 8.50 16.97 17.21
CA SER A 256 9.26 18.15 17.66
C SER A 256 10.22 18.74 16.61
N LEU A 257 10.54 18.01 15.54
CA LEU A 257 11.62 18.34 14.60
C LEU A 257 11.16 18.71 13.17
N GLU A 258 9.88 18.62 12.83
CA GLU A 258 9.38 18.87 11.46
C GLU A 258 8.30 19.96 11.42
N ASN A 259 8.50 20.96 10.53
CA ASN A 259 7.58 22.03 10.16
C ASN A 259 6.88 22.75 11.32
N ILE A 260 7.50 23.84 11.79
CA ILE A 260 6.83 24.89 12.57
C ILE A 260 5.86 25.59 11.62
N GLU A 261 4.67 25.02 11.44
CA GLU A 261 3.54 25.78 10.89
C GLU A 261 3.18 26.88 11.88
N TYR A 262 2.93 28.08 11.37
CA TYR A 262 2.53 29.19 12.21
C TYR A 262 1.04 29.11 12.52
N GLU A 263 0.69 29.29 13.78
CA GLU A 263 -0.71 29.38 14.21
C GLU A 263 -1.35 30.62 13.58
N ALA A 264 -2.48 30.44 12.90
CA ALA A 264 -3.23 31.50 12.23
C ALA A 264 -4.73 31.29 12.39
N PHE A 265 -5.16 31.20 13.65
CA PHE A 265 -6.57 31.10 14.02
C PHE A 265 -7.35 32.32 13.54
N SER A 266 -8.57 32.10 13.03
CA SER A 266 -9.53 33.17 12.83
C SER A 266 -9.93 33.78 14.17
N THR A 267 -10.34 35.04 14.16
CA THR A 267 -10.93 35.65 15.35
C THR A 267 -12.33 35.11 15.57
N ASP A 268 -12.61 34.59 16.76
CA ASP A 268 -13.96 34.19 17.15
C ASP A 268 -14.93 35.37 17.07
N THR A 269 -16.13 35.10 16.53
CA THR A 269 -17.26 36.02 16.66
C THR A 269 -17.93 35.84 18.02
N ASP A 270 -18.70 36.83 18.49
CA ASP A 270 -19.26 36.85 19.85
C ASP A 270 -20.11 35.61 20.23
N TRP A 271 -20.72 34.95 19.24
CA TRP A 271 -21.56 33.78 19.49
C TRP A 271 -20.76 32.47 19.62
N MET A 272 -19.62 32.34 18.94
CA MET A 272 -18.80 31.12 18.90
C MET A 272 -18.37 30.63 20.29
N PRO A 273 -17.81 31.45 21.19
CA PRO A 273 -17.41 31.00 22.52
C PRO A 273 -18.59 30.77 23.48
N LYS A 274 -19.81 31.12 23.06
CA LYS A 274 -21.05 30.97 23.84
C LYS A 274 -21.88 29.74 23.41
N VAL A 275 -21.36 28.93 22.48
CA VAL A 275 -22.07 27.74 21.99
C VAL A 275 -22.23 26.71 23.11
N VAL A 276 -23.48 26.33 23.38
CA VAL A 276 -23.88 25.19 24.20
C VAL A 276 -24.67 24.26 23.30
N MET A 277 -24.01 23.22 22.82
CA MET A 277 -24.50 22.34 21.77
C MET A 277 -25.01 21.02 22.32
N ILE A 278 -26.13 20.53 21.77
CA ILE A 278 -26.59 19.15 21.96
C ILE A 278 -26.43 18.37 20.65
N ALA A 279 -25.85 17.17 20.74
CA ALA A 279 -25.75 16.25 19.62
C ALA A 279 -26.90 15.25 19.63
N LYS A 280 -27.50 15.01 18.46
CA LYS A 280 -28.59 14.06 18.25
C LYS A 280 -28.28 13.19 17.03
N CYS A 281 -28.26 11.88 17.24
CA CYS A 281 -28.33 10.94 16.12
C CYS A 281 -29.74 11.04 15.50
N THR A 282 -29.83 11.61 14.30
CA THR A 282 -31.11 12.08 13.73
C THR A 282 -32.17 10.98 13.71
N LEU A 283 -31.89 9.83 13.10
CA LEU A 283 -32.85 8.71 13.01
C LEU A 283 -33.26 8.15 14.38
N VAL A 284 -32.31 8.08 15.33
CA VAL A 284 -32.60 7.62 16.69
C VAL A 284 -33.48 8.63 17.42
N TRP A 285 -33.24 9.92 17.22
CA TRP A 285 -34.04 10.96 17.86
C TRP A 285 -35.46 11.00 17.30
N LEU A 286 -35.63 10.90 15.98
CA LEU A 286 -36.95 10.84 15.34
C LEU A 286 -37.77 9.62 15.82
N ASP A 287 -37.14 8.44 15.96
CA ASP A 287 -37.78 7.26 16.56
C ASP A 287 -38.15 7.47 18.04
N GLN A 288 -37.27 8.08 18.84
CA GLN A 288 -37.57 8.43 20.23
C GLN A 288 -38.75 9.39 20.35
N LEU A 289 -38.76 10.46 19.54
CA LEU A 289 -39.86 11.42 19.50
C LEU A 289 -41.17 10.72 19.09
N SER A 290 -41.10 9.80 18.13
CA SER A 290 -42.28 9.06 17.69
C SER A 290 -42.93 8.30 18.85
N LYS A 291 -42.09 7.66 19.68
CA LYS A 291 -42.52 6.92 20.88
C LYS A 291 -43.03 7.85 21.98
N TRP A 292 -42.36 8.97 22.24
CA TRP A 292 -42.74 9.90 23.30
C TRP A 292 -44.06 10.63 23.01
N TYR A 293 -44.31 10.96 21.74
CA TYR A 293 -45.52 11.67 21.31
C TYR A 293 -46.62 10.74 20.79
N ASN A 294 -46.36 9.43 20.75
CA ASN A 294 -47.27 8.42 20.19
C ASN A 294 -47.81 8.81 18.81
N LYS A 295 -46.91 9.29 17.94
CA LYS A 295 -47.18 9.77 16.58
C LYS A 295 -45.97 9.41 15.73
N GLU A 296 -46.17 8.96 14.50
CA GLU A 296 -45.06 8.74 13.56
C GLU A 296 -44.38 10.08 13.22
N ILE A 297 -43.08 10.17 13.51
CA ILE A 297 -42.21 11.31 13.24
C ILE A 297 -41.00 10.77 12.48
N THR A 298 -40.98 10.99 11.16
CA THR A 298 -39.97 10.45 10.24
C THR A 298 -39.15 11.54 9.56
N THR A 299 -39.63 12.78 9.51
CA THR A 299 -38.96 13.91 8.86
C THR A 299 -38.62 15.05 9.82
N LEU A 300 -37.65 15.90 9.44
CA LEU A 300 -37.16 16.99 10.28
C LEU A 300 -38.23 18.04 10.60
N ASP A 301 -39.11 18.34 9.65
CA ASP A 301 -40.22 19.29 9.82
C ASP A 301 -41.28 18.79 10.83
N GLN A 302 -41.32 17.48 11.10
CA GLN A 302 -42.26 16.87 12.05
C GLN A 302 -41.78 16.92 13.50
N ILE A 303 -40.52 17.33 13.77
CA ILE A 303 -40.00 17.51 15.13
C ILE A 303 -40.93 18.50 15.87
N PRO A 304 -41.53 18.14 17.02
CA PRO A 304 -42.46 19.01 17.71
C PRO A 304 -41.79 20.30 18.22
N ASP A 305 -42.46 21.44 18.05
CA ASP A 305 -41.98 22.74 18.55
C ASP A 305 -41.64 22.72 20.05
N LYS A 306 -42.40 21.96 20.84
CA LYS A 306 -42.15 21.77 22.27
C LYS A 306 -40.75 21.22 22.56
N GLU A 307 -40.20 20.37 21.70
CA GLU A 307 -38.83 19.87 21.88
C GLU A 307 -37.79 20.96 21.64
N LEU A 308 -38.03 21.84 20.66
CA LEU A 308 -37.16 22.98 20.39
C LEU A 308 -37.26 24.03 21.52
N ASP A 309 -38.47 24.27 22.04
CA ASP A 309 -38.68 25.12 23.22
C ASP A 309 -37.91 24.57 24.43
N LEU A 310 -37.99 23.26 24.68
CA LEU A 310 -37.27 22.61 25.78
C LEU A 310 -35.75 22.71 25.63
N LEU A 311 -35.22 22.66 24.41
CA LEU A 311 -33.79 22.87 24.17
C LEU A 311 -33.37 24.29 24.59
N GLN A 312 -34.14 25.29 24.14
CA GLN A 312 -33.91 26.69 24.49
C GLN A 312 -34.04 26.94 25.99
N GLU A 313 -35.10 26.44 26.64
CA GLU A 313 -35.33 26.57 28.09
C GLU A 313 -34.19 25.97 28.92
N ARG A 314 -33.55 24.90 28.42
CA ARG A 314 -32.38 24.26 29.04
C ARG A 314 -31.06 24.96 28.73
N GLY A 315 -31.08 26.02 27.93
CA GLY A 315 -29.92 26.82 27.58
C GLY A 315 -29.10 26.29 26.39
N PHE A 316 -29.61 25.31 25.64
CA PHE A 316 -28.96 24.90 24.39
C PHE A 316 -29.25 25.93 23.30
N ASN A 317 -28.20 26.37 22.61
CA ASN A 317 -28.28 27.34 21.52
C ASN A 317 -27.67 26.79 20.22
N ALA A 318 -27.31 25.51 20.20
CA ALA A 318 -26.91 24.79 19.00
C ALA A 318 -27.43 23.34 19.03
N LEU A 319 -27.84 22.85 17.87
CA LEU A 319 -28.33 21.49 17.65
C LEU A 319 -27.52 20.82 16.55
N TRP A 320 -26.67 19.87 16.93
CA TRP A 320 -25.94 19.02 15.99
C TRP A 320 -26.74 17.78 15.65
N LEU A 321 -27.12 17.69 14.38
CA LEU A 321 -27.80 16.54 13.81
C LEU A 321 -26.79 15.65 13.09
N ILE A 322 -26.59 14.44 13.61
CA ILE A 322 -25.67 13.46 13.02
C ILE A 322 -26.41 12.64 11.97
N GLY A 323 -25.81 12.52 10.79
CA GLY A 323 -26.29 11.67 9.70
C GLY A 323 -27.50 12.24 8.98
N LEU A 324 -27.42 13.53 8.63
CA LEU A 324 -28.36 14.28 7.80
C LEU A 324 -28.26 13.93 6.30
N TRP A 325 -27.06 13.57 5.87
CA TRP A 325 -26.71 13.40 4.47
C TRP A 325 -27.21 12.08 3.89
N GLU A 326 -27.36 12.02 2.57
CA GLU A 326 -27.61 10.78 1.84
C GLU A 326 -26.47 9.78 2.05
N ARG A 327 -26.82 8.58 2.50
CA ARG A 327 -25.86 7.54 2.87
C ARG A 327 -25.72 6.50 1.77
N SER A 328 -24.58 5.83 1.78
CA SER A 328 -24.28 4.66 0.97
C SER A 328 -25.27 3.52 1.22
N GLU A 329 -25.94 3.04 0.17
CA GLU A 329 -26.78 1.85 0.27
C GLU A 329 -25.92 0.59 0.33
N SER A 330 -24.75 0.60 -0.33
CA SER A 330 -23.76 -0.47 -0.23
C SER A 330 -23.27 -0.67 1.21
N SER A 331 -23.07 0.41 1.99
CA SER A 331 -22.73 0.32 3.43
C SER A 331 -23.74 -0.52 4.22
N LYS A 332 -25.04 -0.31 3.99
CA LYS A 332 -26.10 -1.12 4.60
C LYS A 332 -26.03 -2.57 4.13
N THR A 333 -25.88 -2.78 2.83
CA THR A 333 -25.79 -4.11 2.22
C THR A 333 -24.62 -4.91 2.81
N ILE A 334 -23.44 -4.31 2.96
CA ILE A 334 -22.27 -4.95 3.57
C ILE A 334 -22.59 -5.41 5.00
N LYS A 335 -23.14 -4.54 5.85
CA LYS A 335 -23.47 -4.89 7.24
C LYS A 335 -24.48 -6.04 7.33
N ASN A 336 -25.48 -6.04 6.45
CA ASN A 336 -26.46 -7.11 6.36
C ASN A 336 -25.81 -8.44 5.96
N LEU A 337 -24.95 -8.43 4.94
CA LEU A 337 -24.20 -9.60 4.49
C LEU A 337 -23.21 -10.12 5.55
N CYS A 338 -22.67 -9.24 6.39
CA CYS A 338 -21.83 -9.59 7.53
C CYS A 338 -22.62 -10.01 8.79
N GLY A 339 -23.94 -10.21 8.68
CA GLY A 339 -24.79 -10.79 9.72
C GLY A 339 -25.47 -9.79 10.66
N ASN A 340 -25.61 -8.52 10.26
CA ASN A 340 -26.34 -7.52 11.03
C ASN A 340 -27.53 -6.94 10.22
N PRO A 341 -28.66 -7.68 10.11
CA PRO A 341 -29.77 -7.33 9.22
C PRO A 341 -30.55 -6.07 9.61
N ASP A 342 -30.46 -5.66 10.87
CA ASP A 342 -31.13 -4.46 11.41
C ASP A 342 -30.25 -3.20 11.30
N ALA A 343 -29.03 -3.32 10.77
CA ALA A 343 -28.13 -2.20 10.63
C ALA A 343 -28.57 -1.24 9.53
N GLU A 344 -28.49 0.07 9.82
CA GLU A 344 -28.53 1.10 8.79
C GLU A 344 -27.13 1.42 8.26
N ALA A 345 -27.09 2.07 7.09
CA ALA A 345 -25.87 2.60 6.50
C ALA A 345 -25.11 3.50 7.48
N SER A 346 -23.77 3.44 7.41
CA SER A 346 -22.91 4.30 8.23
C SER A 346 -23.25 5.77 7.96
N ALA A 347 -23.36 6.59 9.02
CA ALA A 347 -23.56 8.02 8.87
C ALA A 347 -22.35 8.72 8.23
N TYR A 348 -21.20 8.05 8.17
CA TYR A 348 -19.95 8.56 7.62
C TYR A 348 -19.57 7.91 6.28
N SER A 349 -20.38 6.99 5.76
CA SER A 349 -20.26 6.46 4.39
C SER A 349 -21.32 7.15 3.53
N LEU A 350 -20.92 8.22 2.86
CA LEU A 350 -21.83 9.17 2.21
C LEU A 350 -21.95 8.92 0.71
N LYS A 351 -23.18 9.05 0.19
CA LYS A 351 -23.42 9.05 -1.24
C LYS A 351 -23.11 10.42 -1.85
N ASP A 352 -23.68 11.46 -1.25
CA ASP A 352 -23.40 12.86 -1.51
C ASP A 352 -23.86 13.74 -0.32
N TYR A 353 -23.48 15.01 -0.30
CA TYR A 353 -23.91 16.04 0.65
C TYR A 353 -25.30 16.61 0.33
N GLU A 354 -26.24 15.74 -0.01
CA GLU A 354 -27.66 16.04 -0.14
C GLU A 354 -28.39 15.64 1.14
N ILE A 355 -29.39 16.41 1.57
CA ILE A 355 -30.18 16.03 2.76
C ILE A 355 -31.04 14.82 2.43
N ALA A 356 -30.94 13.77 3.27
CA ALA A 356 -31.55 12.50 2.97
C ALA A 356 -33.08 12.61 2.82
N SER A 357 -33.59 12.06 1.71
CA SER A 357 -35.01 12.11 1.37
C SER A 357 -35.91 11.46 2.44
N ASN A 358 -35.41 10.42 3.12
CA ASN A 358 -36.14 9.73 4.20
C ASN A 358 -36.35 10.58 5.46
N ILE A 359 -35.60 11.68 5.63
CA ILE A 359 -35.81 12.67 6.71
C ILE A 359 -36.45 13.97 6.19
N GLY A 360 -36.95 13.96 4.95
CA GLY A 360 -37.72 15.05 4.35
C GLY A 360 -36.92 16.01 3.46
N GLY A 361 -35.63 15.74 3.23
CA GLY A 361 -34.80 16.53 2.31
C GLY A 361 -34.61 18.00 2.73
N TRP A 362 -34.19 18.82 1.76
CA TRP A 362 -33.89 20.24 1.98
C TRP A 362 -35.08 21.06 2.52
N GLU A 363 -36.30 20.78 2.06
CA GLU A 363 -37.50 21.50 2.52
C GLU A 363 -37.76 21.28 4.02
N ALA A 364 -37.57 20.04 4.50
CA ALA A 364 -37.73 19.72 5.90
C ALA A 364 -36.61 20.33 6.77
N LEU A 365 -35.38 20.36 6.25
CA LEU A 365 -34.26 21.03 6.93
C LEU A 365 -34.52 22.55 7.04
N GLU A 366 -34.97 23.19 5.95
CA GLU A 366 -35.27 24.62 5.94
C GLU A 366 -36.34 24.98 6.98
N ASN A 367 -37.42 24.18 7.02
CA ASN A 367 -38.47 24.34 8.00
C ASN A 367 -37.94 24.24 9.44
N LEU A 368 -37.13 23.22 9.73
CA LEU A 368 -36.52 23.04 11.04
C LEU A 368 -35.59 24.20 11.38
N ARG A 369 -34.75 24.63 10.43
CA ARG A 369 -33.82 25.75 10.59
C ARG A 369 -34.56 27.01 10.99
N HIS A 370 -35.60 27.38 10.25
CA HIS A 370 -36.42 28.56 10.56
C HIS A 370 -37.00 28.51 11.99
N ARG A 371 -37.51 27.34 12.41
CA ARG A 371 -38.07 27.17 13.76
C ARG A 371 -37.01 27.20 14.86
N CYS A 372 -35.81 26.71 14.58
CA CYS A 372 -34.66 26.80 15.48
C CYS A 372 -34.13 28.25 15.57
N ASP A 373 -34.07 28.98 14.46
CA ASP A 373 -33.59 30.36 14.41
C ASP A 373 -34.45 31.30 15.26
N ILE A 374 -35.78 31.14 15.24
CA ILE A 374 -36.72 31.89 16.10
C ILE A 374 -36.38 31.70 17.60
N ARG A 375 -35.78 30.57 17.96
CA ARG A 375 -35.39 30.20 19.32
C ARG A 375 -33.92 30.48 19.63
N GLY A 376 -33.18 31.04 18.67
CA GLY A 376 -31.75 31.26 18.79
C GLY A 376 -30.91 29.99 18.80
N ILE A 377 -31.43 28.89 18.22
CA ILE A 377 -30.73 27.60 18.11
C ILE A 377 -30.11 27.51 16.72
N ARG A 378 -28.78 27.42 16.63
CA ARG A 378 -28.06 27.19 15.36
C ARG A 378 -28.02 25.71 15.03
N LEU A 379 -28.24 25.36 13.77
CA LEU A 379 -28.02 23.99 13.31
C LEU A 379 -26.53 23.73 13.05
N ALA A 380 -26.10 22.52 13.41
CA ALA A 380 -24.77 22.01 13.15
C ALA A 380 -24.83 20.66 12.41
N SER A 381 -23.84 20.37 11.57
CA SER A 381 -23.74 19.13 10.80
C SER A 381 -22.37 18.48 10.95
N ASP A 382 -22.32 17.17 10.67
CA ASP A 382 -21.06 16.48 10.37
C ASP A 382 -20.62 16.73 8.91
N MET A 383 -19.32 16.61 8.64
CA MET A 383 -18.76 16.59 7.28
C MET A 383 -17.56 15.64 7.25
N VAL A 384 -17.49 14.76 6.25
CA VAL A 384 -16.44 13.75 6.07
C VAL A 384 -15.63 14.09 4.81
N PRO A 385 -14.51 14.81 4.95
CA PRO A 385 -13.67 15.18 3.81
C PRO A 385 -12.70 14.08 3.38
N ASN A 386 -12.47 13.04 4.20
CA ASN A 386 -11.44 12.03 3.92
C ASN A 386 -11.82 11.00 2.85
N HIS A 387 -13.09 10.64 2.79
CA HIS A 387 -13.57 9.54 1.96
C HIS A 387 -15.06 9.73 1.63
N THR A 388 -15.55 8.98 0.64
CA THR A 388 -16.98 8.81 0.35
C THR A 388 -17.42 7.38 0.62
N GLY A 389 -18.70 7.06 0.47
CA GLY A 389 -19.13 5.67 0.32
C GLY A 389 -18.62 5.04 -0.98
N ILE A 390 -18.51 3.72 -1.01
CA ILE A 390 -18.07 2.96 -2.21
C ILE A 390 -19.06 3.04 -3.40
N ASP A 391 -20.28 3.51 -3.16
CA ASP A 391 -21.32 3.84 -4.14
C ASP A 391 -21.64 5.36 -4.12
N GLY A 392 -20.71 6.18 -3.65
CA GLY A 392 -20.83 7.63 -3.71
C GLY A 392 -20.79 8.15 -5.14
N ALA A 393 -21.42 9.30 -5.38
CA ALA A 393 -21.54 9.88 -6.72
C ALA A 393 -20.18 10.03 -7.42
N TRP A 394 -19.17 10.50 -6.69
CA TRP A 394 -17.80 10.62 -7.20
C TRP A 394 -17.17 9.29 -7.59
N VAL A 395 -17.49 8.16 -6.95
CA VAL A 395 -16.93 6.85 -7.34
C VAL A 395 -17.36 6.46 -8.76
N PHE A 396 -18.54 6.93 -9.19
CA PHE A 396 -19.07 6.65 -10.52
C PHE A 396 -18.69 7.73 -11.55
N GLU A 397 -18.75 8.99 -11.14
CA GLU A 397 -18.57 10.15 -12.02
C GLU A 397 -17.10 10.57 -12.16
N HIS A 398 -16.34 10.44 -11.08
CA HIS A 398 -14.95 10.92 -10.94
C HIS A 398 -14.06 9.87 -10.25
N PRO A 399 -13.92 8.64 -10.81
CA PRO A 399 -13.11 7.60 -10.20
C PRO A 399 -11.62 7.99 -10.08
N GLU A 400 -11.15 9.03 -10.80
CA GLU A 400 -9.84 9.64 -10.69
C GLU A 400 -9.61 10.46 -9.40
N TYR A 401 -10.66 10.74 -8.63
CA TYR A 401 -10.52 11.42 -7.33
C TYR A 401 -10.02 10.50 -6.22
N PHE A 402 -9.93 9.19 -6.48
CA PHE A 402 -9.65 8.19 -5.45
C PHE A 402 -8.26 7.57 -5.61
N ILE A 403 -7.66 7.24 -4.47
CA ILE A 403 -6.41 6.49 -4.44
C ILE A 403 -6.68 5.10 -5.00
N SER A 404 -6.04 4.77 -6.11
CA SER A 404 -6.28 3.51 -6.82
C SER A 404 -5.05 2.99 -7.56
N GLN A 405 -5.14 1.73 -7.97
CA GLN A 405 -4.15 1.04 -8.80
C GLN A 405 -4.83 0.07 -9.77
N ASP A 406 -4.11 -0.35 -10.80
CA ASP A 406 -4.60 -1.21 -11.90
C ASP A 406 -4.40 -2.72 -11.65
N PHE A 407 -3.78 -3.09 -10.54
CA PHE A 407 -3.59 -4.48 -10.10
C PHE A 407 -4.06 -4.67 -8.65
N ALA A 408 -4.49 -5.88 -8.29
CA ALA A 408 -4.86 -6.19 -6.90
C ALA A 408 -3.64 -6.05 -5.98
N PRO A 409 -3.75 -5.40 -4.80
CA PRO A 409 -2.61 -5.21 -3.90
C PRO A 409 -1.98 -6.53 -3.45
N PHE A 410 -2.80 -7.56 -3.25
CA PHE A 410 -2.39 -8.89 -2.82
C PHE A 410 -2.98 -9.97 -3.73
N PRO A 411 -2.18 -10.95 -4.21
CA PRO A 411 -2.66 -12.03 -5.07
C PRO A 411 -3.71 -12.95 -4.43
N SER A 412 -3.82 -12.96 -3.11
CA SER A 412 -4.85 -13.68 -2.36
C SER A 412 -6.24 -13.06 -2.49
N TYR A 413 -6.35 -11.80 -2.92
CA TYR A 413 -7.62 -11.11 -3.04
C TYR A 413 -8.37 -11.54 -4.30
N THR A 414 -9.62 -11.97 -4.12
CA THR A 414 -10.38 -12.63 -5.19
C THR A 414 -11.57 -11.82 -5.70
N TYR A 415 -12.22 -11.02 -4.84
CA TYR A 415 -13.37 -10.18 -5.21
C TYR A 415 -14.51 -10.97 -5.91
N ASN A 416 -14.82 -12.18 -5.42
CA ASN A 416 -15.87 -13.03 -6.00
C ASN A 416 -17.26 -12.76 -5.41
N GLY A 417 -17.34 -11.98 -4.34
CA GLY A 417 -18.57 -11.60 -3.66
C GLY A 417 -19.61 -10.89 -4.55
N PRO A 418 -20.78 -10.55 -3.96
CA PRO A 418 -21.84 -9.88 -4.68
C PRO A 418 -21.39 -8.51 -5.22
N ASP A 419 -21.99 -8.10 -6.33
CA ASP A 419 -21.90 -6.72 -6.79
C ASP A 419 -22.72 -5.83 -5.85
N LEU A 420 -22.09 -4.79 -5.32
CA LEU A 420 -22.68 -3.83 -4.40
C LEU A 420 -23.17 -2.56 -5.11
N SER A 421 -22.85 -2.39 -6.40
CA SER A 421 -23.32 -1.28 -7.22
C SER A 421 -24.75 -1.52 -7.72
N LYS A 422 -25.54 -0.44 -7.78
CA LYS A 422 -26.83 -0.43 -8.47
C LYS A 422 -26.74 0.11 -9.90
N ASP A 423 -25.61 0.69 -10.29
CA ASP A 423 -25.38 1.19 -11.64
C ASP A 423 -25.12 0.00 -12.59
N PRO A 424 -25.87 -0.14 -13.70
CA PRO A 424 -25.67 -1.26 -14.62
C PRO A 424 -24.35 -1.21 -15.40
N ASN A 425 -23.64 -0.08 -15.40
CA ASN A 425 -22.38 0.13 -16.09
C ASN A 425 -21.16 -0.07 -15.18
N ILE A 426 -21.31 0.06 -13.87
CA ILE A 426 -20.20 -0.02 -12.92
C ILE A 426 -20.43 -1.19 -11.96
N GLU A 427 -19.42 -2.06 -11.83
CA GLU A 427 -19.36 -3.09 -10.81
C GLU A 427 -18.53 -2.60 -9.62
N VAL A 428 -19.04 -2.80 -8.39
CA VAL A 428 -18.30 -2.53 -7.15
C VAL A 428 -18.31 -3.80 -6.29
N LYS A 429 -17.13 -4.34 -5.99
CA LYS A 429 -16.99 -5.54 -5.16
C LYS A 429 -15.94 -5.34 -4.08
N ILE A 430 -16.33 -5.55 -2.83
CA ILE A 430 -15.36 -5.69 -1.74
C ILE A 430 -14.74 -7.09 -1.77
N GLU A 431 -13.62 -7.22 -1.07
CA GLU A 431 -12.87 -8.45 -0.97
C GLU A 431 -13.62 -9.51 -0.11
N ASP A 432 -13.44 -10.79 -0.43
CA ASP A 432 -14.24 -11.90 0.11
C ASP A 432 -13.99 -12.17 1.60
N HIS A 433 -12.80 -11.86 2.09
CA HIS A 433 -12.37 -12.07 3.47
C HIS A 433 -13.11 -11.15 4.45
N TYR A 434 -13.73 -10.06 3.97
CA TYR A 434 -14.64 -9.27 4.80
C TYR A 434 -15.89 -10.05 5.23
N TYR A 435 -16.40 -10.95 4.39
CA TYR A 435 -17.62 -11.71 4.70
C TYR A 435 -17.37 -12.84 5.71
N ASN A 436 -16.20 -13.47 5.66
CA ASN A 436 -15.82 -14.55 6.58
C ASN A 436 -14.93 -14.09 7.74
N ARG A 437 -14.56 -12.80 7.77
CA ARG A 437 -13.71 -12.14 8.79
C ARG A 437 -12.32 -12.76 8.93
N THR A 438 -11.74 -13.28 7.86
CA THR A 438 -10.37 -13.84 7.88
C THR A 438 -9.28 -12.82 7.52
N ASP A 439 -9.65 -11.67 6.95
CA ASP A 439 -8.76 -10.55 6.63
C ASP A 439 -9.57 -9.25 6.48
N ALA A 440 -8.92 -8.10 6.59
CA ALA A 440 -9.48 -6.77 6.36
C ALA A 440 -8.78 -6.13 5.14
N ALA A 441 -9.32 -6.42 3.95
CA ALA A 441 -8.66 -6.02 2.72
C ALA A 441 -8.55 -4.50 2.53
N VAL A 442 -7.44 -4.01 1.97
CA VAL A 442 -7.21 -2.56 1.84
C VAL A 442 -7.93 -1.88 0.68
N THR A 443 -8.44 -2.65 -0.29
CA THR A 443 -9.09 -2.13 -1.50
C THR A 443 -10.37 -2.87 -1.85
N PHE A 444 -11.30 -2.18 -2.50
CA PHE A 444 -12.39 -2.77 -3.27
C PHE A 444 -12.10 -2.70 -4.78
N ARG A 445 -12.72 -3.58 -5.55
CA ARG A 445 -12.64 -3.58 -7.01
C ARG A 445 -13.77 -2.76 -7.60
N TRP A 446 -13.41 -1.76 -8.38
CA TRP A 446 -14.29 -1.00 -9.27
C TRP A 446 -14.04 -1.45 -10.71
N ARG A 447 -15.09 -1.72 -11.48
CA ARG A 447 -14.95 -2.07 -12.89
C ARG A 447 -16.00 -1.41 -13.75
N ASN A 448 -15.55 -0.67 -14.75
CA ASN A 448 -16.40 -0.15 -15.80
C ASN A 448 -16.71 -1.27 -16.80
N ARG A 449 -17.97 -1.69 -16.88
CA ARG A 449 -18.43 -2.78 -17.73
C ARG A 449 -18.40 -2.42 -19.22
N ASN A 450 -18.43 -1.13 -19.56
CA ASN A 450 -18.43 -0.64 -20.94
C ASN A 450 -17.00 -0.57 -21.52
N THR A 451 -16.03 -0.08 -20.74
CA THR A 451 -14.62 0.03 -21.16
C THR A 451 -13.77 -1.18 -20.79
N ASN A 452 -14.29 -2.04 -19.90
CA ASN A 452 -13.56 -3.13 -19.27
C ASN A 452 -12.39 -2.67 -18.38
N GLU A 453 -12.32 -1.38 -18.06
CA GLU A 453 -11.37 -0.82 -17.11
C GLU A 453 -11.64 -1.36 -15.71
N THR A 454 -10.58 -1.76 -15.01
CA THR A 454 -10.65 -2.23 -13.62
C THR A 454 -9.69 -1.40 -12.78
N ARG A 455 -10.18 -0.88 -11.65
CA ARG A 455 -9.42 -0.17 -10.63
C ARG A 455 -9.60 -0.86 -9.29
N TYR A 456 -8.53 -0.91 -8.51
CA TYR A 456 -8.56 -1.31 -7.11
C TYR A 456 -8.44 -0.04 -6.28
N ILE A 457 -9.56 0.41 -5.74
CA ILE A 457 -9.68 1.67 -5.01
C ILE A 457 -9.49 1.38 -3.52
N PHE A 458 -8.65 2.17 -2.84
CA PHE A 458 -8.37 1.99 -1.42
C PHE A 458 -9.57 2.39 -0.57
N HIS A 459 -9.81 1.61 0.49
CA HIS A 459 -10.76 1.95 1.52
C HIS A 459 -10.26 3.11 2.38
N GLY A 460 -11.18 3.90 2.94
CA GLY A 460 -10.83 4.92 3.91
C GLY A 460 -10.11 4.33 5.12
N ASN A 461 -9.06 5.00 5.58
CA ASN A 461 -8.26 4.56 6.73
C ASN A 461 -7.57 5.79 7.38
N ASP A 462 -7.30 5.70 8.68
CA ASP A 462 -6.60 6.68 9.52
C ASP A 462 -5.19 6.24 9.96
N GLY A 463 -4.73 5.07 9.49
CA GLY A 463 -3.49 4.41 9.91
C GLY A 463 -3.70 3.31 10.95
N THR A 464 -4.96 2.94 11.22
CA THR A 464 -5.28 1.73 11.98
C THR A 464 -5.24 0.49 11.09
N THR A 465 -5.14 -0.68 11.71
CA THR A 465 -5.00 -1.96 10.99
C THR A 465 -6.28 -2.40 10.26
N MET A 466 -7.43 -1.76 10.50
CA MET A 466 -8.71 -2.15 9.91
C MET A 466 -9.30 -1.03 9.03
N PRO A 467 -9.15 -1.13 7.69
CA PRO A 467 -9.79 -0.19 6.77
C PRO A 467 -11.31 -0.19 6.87
N TRP A 468 -11.93 0.96 6.58
CA TRP A 468 -13.40 1.11 6.56
C TRP A 468 -13.97 0.60 5.22
N ASN A 469 -14.40 -0.66 5.24
CA ASN A 469 -14.75 -1.45 4.05
C ASN A 469 -15.95 -0.95 3.22
N ASP A 470 -16.69 0.03 3.73
CA ASP A 470 -17.82 0.67 3.05
C ASP A 470 -17.47 2.07 2.54
N THR A 471 -16.19 2.44 2.54
CA THR A 471 -15.72 3.77 2.11
C THR A 471 -14.66 3.70 0.99
N ALA A 472 -14.51 4.80 0.25
CA ALA A 472 -13.52 4.99 -0.81
C ALA A 472 -12.65 6.21 -0.50
N GLN A 473 -11.34 6.00 -0.40
CA GLN A 473 -10.37 7.01 0.01
C GLN A 473 -10.07 8.02 -1.10
N LEU A 474 -10.26 9.30 -0.79
CA LEU A 474 -9.93 10.39 -1.71
C LEU A 474 -8.41 10.61 -1.79
N ASP A 475 -7.93 10.93 -2.98
CA ASP A 475 -6.53 11.25 -3.26
C ASP A 475 -6.26 12.74 -3.13
N TYR A 476 -5.65 13.14 -2.02
CA TYR A 476 -5.26 14.52 -1.76
C TYR A 476 -3.98 14.95 -2.48
N LEU A 477 -3.26 14.03 -3.13
CA LEU A 477 -2.16 14.41 -4.03
C LEU A 477 -2.70 15.10 -5.29
N ASN A 478 -3.89 14.67 -5.75
CA ASN A 478 -4.61 15.29 -6.86
C ASN A 478 -5.21 16.64 -6.47
N ALA A 479 -4.80 17.70 -7.16
CA ALA A 479 -5.27 19.07 -6.92
C ALA A 479 -6.76 19.25 -7.24
N GLU A 480 -7.28 18.54 -8.24
CA GLU A 480 -8.70 18.60 -8.60
C GLU A 480 -9.58 17.99 -7.50
N THR A 481 -9.12 16.89 -6.88
CA THR A 481 -9.79 16.30 -5.71
C THR A 481 -9.84 17.31 -4.55
N ARG A 482 -8.72 17.97 -4.24
CA ARG A 482 -8.69 18.98 -3.16
C ARG A 482 -9.69 20.10 -3.41
N GLU A 483 -9.75 20.63 -4.63
CA GLU A 483 -10.72 21.67 -4.99
C GLU A 483 -12.17 21.16 -4.91
N ALA A 484 -12.46 19.94 -5.39
CA ALA A 484 -13.79 19.35 -5.31
C ALA A 484 -14.25 19.19 -3.85
N VAL A 485 -13.35 18.78 -2.95
CA VAL A 485 -13.64 18.72 -1.52
C VAL A 485 -13.88 20.11 -0.95
N ILE A 486 -13.04 21.11 -1.26
CA ILE A 486 -13.24 22.50 -0.81
C ILE A 486 -14.62 22.99 -1.23
N GLN A 487 -15.04 22.74 -2.47
CA GLN A 487 -16.38 23.13 -2.94
C GLN A 487 -17.51 22.45 -2.16
N LYS A 488 -17.36 21.18 -1.79
CA LYS A 488 -18.33 20.50 -0.91
C LYS A 488 -18.30 21.07 0.51
N ILE A 489 -17.14 21.42 1.05
CA ILE A 489 -17.03 22.11 2.35
C ILE A 489 -17.78 23.44 2.30
N LEU A 490 -17.54 24.26 1.26
CA LEU A 490 -18.22 25.53 1.07
C LEU A 490 -19.73 25.34 0.91
N HIS A 491 -20.18 24.31 0.21
CA HIS A 491 -21.58 23.96 0.12
C HIS A 491 -22.20 23.65 1.51
N VAL A 492 -21.53 22.87 2.34
CA VAL A 492 -22.00 22.59 3.71
C VAL A 492 -21.99 23.86 4.57
N ALA A 493 -20.94 24.68 4.48
CA ALA A 493 -20.80 25.94 5.22
C ALA A 493 -21.89 26.96 4.89
N ARG A 494 -22.39 27.01 3.65
CA ARG A 494 -23.55 27.85 3.29
C ARG A 494 -24.84 27.46 4.02
N ASN A 495 -24.92 26.25 4.57
CA ASN A 495 -26.13 25.71 5.17
C ASN A 495 -26.05 25.54 6.69
N PHE A 496 -24.84 25.41 7.25
CA PHE A 496 -24.61 25.14 8.66
C PHE A 496 -23.52 26.06 9.23
N HIS A 497 -23.88 26.79 10.29
CA HIS A 497 -22.96 27.70 11.00
C HIS A 497 -21.90 26.98 11.83
N ILE A 498 -22.12 25.70 12.14
CA ILE A 498 -21.19 24.86 12.92
C ILE A 498 -21.03 23.55 12.16
N ILE A 499 -19.80 23.23 11.78
CA ILE A 499 -19.45 21.98 11.09
C ILE A 499 -18.47 21.20 11.95
N ARG A 500 -18.78 19.93 12.19
CA ARG A 500 -17.84 18.98 12.76
C ARG A 500 -17.21 18.18 11.63
N PHE A 501 -15.93 18.42 11.37
CA PHE A 501 -15.15 17.61 10.41
C PHE A 501 -14.72 16.28 11.02
N ASP A 502 -15.15 15.17 10.43
CA ASP A 502 -14.68 13.82 10.76
C ASP A 502 -13.31 13.53 10.16
N ALA A 503 -12.52 12.70 10.84
CA ALA A 503 -11.18 12.30 10.41
C ALA A 503 -10.27 13.46 9.97
N ALA A 504 -10.48 14.68 10.48
CA ALA A 504 -9.80 15.87 9.95
C ALA A 504 -8.27 15.79 10.02
N MET A 505 -7.74 15.09 11.04
CA MET A 505 -6.31 14.89 11.21
C MET A 505 -5.67 14.12 10.05
N THR A 506 -6.39 13.21 9.38
CA THR A 506 -5.81 12.41 8.27
C THR A 506 -5.47 13.27 7.06
N LEU A 507 -6.04 14.47 6.99
CA LEU A 507 -5.89 15.43 5.90
C LEU A 507 -4.81 16.48 6.12
N ALA A 508 -4.17 16.48 7.29
CA ALA A 508 -2.95 17.26 7.42
C ALA A 508 -1.90 16.70 6.45
N LYS A 509 -1.16 17.57 5.78
CA LYS A 509 -0.18 17.21 4.75
C LYS A 509 0.78 16.11 5.19
N ARG A 510 1.25 16.16 6.45
CA ARG A 510 2.10 15.12 7.06
C ARG A 510 1.43 13.74 7.12
N HIS A 511 0.13 13.71 7.44
CA HIS A 511 -0.63 12.47 7.58
C HIS A 511 -0.99 11.91 6.21
N ILE A 512 -1.29 12.76 5.22
CA ILE A 512 -1.44 12.36 3.83
C ILE A 512 -0.17 11.64 3.34
N GLN A 513 1.01 12.22 3.60
CA GLN A 513 2.28 11.58 3.21
C GLN A 513 2.48 10.25 3.93
N ARG A 514 2.45 10.25 5.27
CA ARG A 514 2.69 9.06 6.08
C ARG A 514 1.78 7.88 5.71
N LEU A 515 0.49 8.15 5.49
CA LEU A 515 -0.51 7.11 5.23
C LEU A 515 -0.46 6.61 3.78
N TRP A 516 -0.43 7.53 2.81
CA TRP A 516 -0.74 7.20 1.42
C TRP A 516 0.45 7.26 0.47
N TYR A 517 1.47 8.04 0.83
CA TYR A 517 2.66 8.34 0.02
C TYR A 517 3.93 8.35 0.90
N PRO A 518 4.26 7.23 1.56
CA PRO A 518 5.29 7.20 2.60
C PRO A 518 6.66 7.65 2.09
N LYS A 519 7.55 8.04 3.00
CA LYS A 519 8.94 8.37 2.62
C LYS A 519 9.67 7.08 2.23
N PRO A 520 10.54 7.09 1.19
CA PRO A 520 11.36 5.93 0.89
C PRO A 520 12.23 5.53 2.08
N GLY A 521 12.27 4.25 2.44
CA GLY A 521 13.04 3.71 3.56
C GLY A 521 12.30 3.65 4.91
N THR A 522 11.08 4.19 5.03
CA THR A 522 10.30 4.19 6.28
C THR A 522 9.21 3.11 6.37
N GLY A 523 8.93 2.38 5.28
CA GLY A 523 7.75 1.52 5.13
C GLY A 523 6.43 2.28 4.98
N GLY A 524 5.33 1.56 4.78
CA GLY A 524 3.97 2.11 4.69
C GLY A 524 3.12 1.82 5.94
N ASP A 525 2.27 2.76 6.35
CA ASP A 525 1.26 2.52 7.41
C ASP A 525 -0.03 1.90 6.85
N ILE A 526 -0.26 2.06 5.55
CA ILE A 526 -1.31 1.38 4.82
C ILE A 526 -0.66 0.31 3.94
N ALA A 527 -1.07 -0.94 4.12
CA ALA A 527 -0.50 -2.07 3.39
C ALA A 527 -0.67 -1.88 1.86
N GLY A 528 0.38 -2.18 1.11
CA GLY A 528 0.44 -1.97 -0.33
C GLY A 528 0.75 -0.53 -0.76
N ARG A 529 0.96 0.42 0.17
CA ARG A 529 1.32 1.81 -0.17
C ARG A 529 2.82 2.08 -0.19
N ALA A 530 3.67 1.23 0.38
CA ALA A 530 5.13 1.39 0.32
C ALA A 530 5.68 1.52 -1.12
N ILE A 531 5.06 0.85 -2.10
CA ILE A 531 5.45 0.92 -3.52
C ILE A 531 5.18 2.29 -4.17
N HIS A 532 4.38 3.12 -3.50
CA HIS A 532 4.03 4.49 -3.91
C HIS A 532 4.76 5.53 -3.06
N ALA A 533 5.92 5.18 -2.49
CA ALA A 533 6.70 6.10 -1.69
C ALA A 533 7.15 7.34 -2.49
N ILE A 534 7.04 8.52 -1.89
CA ILE A 534 7.41 9.80 -2.51
C ILE A 534 8.38 10.57 -1.59
N PRO A 535 9.54 11.02 -2.09
CA PRO A 535 10.45 11.88 -1.34
C PRO A 535 9.81 13.21 -0.91
N ASP A 536 10.25 13.76 0.23
CA ASP A 536 9.68 14.98 0.81
C ASP A 536 9.65 16.17 -0.16
N ASN A 537 10.70 16.38 -0.95
CA ASN A 537 10.76 17.50 -1.89
C ASN A 537 9.70 17.39 -3.00
N GLU A 538 9.47 16.19 -3.53
CA GLU A 538 8.47 15.92 -4.55
C GLU A 538 7.05 16.01 -3.97
N PHE A 539 6.83 15.40 -2.81
CA PHE A 539 5.55 15.48 -2.11
C PHE A 539 5.17 16.93 -1.77
N ASN A 540 6.13 17.71 -1.25
CA ASN A 540 5.94 19.13 -0.96
C ASN A 540 5.67 19.98 -2.20
N ALA A 541 6.15 19.57 -3.38
CA ALA A 541 5.84 20.25 -4.64
C ALA A 541 4.41 19.96 -5.12
N LEU A 542 3.90 18.75 -4.88
CA LEU A 542 2.55 18.32 -5.26
C LEU A 542 1.46 18.86 -4.32
N ILE A 543 1.79 19.03 -3.05
CA ILE A 543 0.92 19.63 -2.03
C ILE A 543 1.66 20.84 -1.43
N PRO A 544 1.68 22.00 -2.10
CA PRO A 544 2.49 23.14 -1.67
C PRO A 544 1.97 23.81 -0.39
N GLN A 545 0.66 23.78 -0.16
CA GLN A 545 0.00 24.38 1.00
C GLN A 545 -0.68 23.31 1.85
N GLU A 546 -0.90 23.62 3.12
CA GLU A 546 -1.71 22.78 4.02
C GLU A 546 -3.18 22.86 3.61
N PHE A 547 -3.84 21.70 3.45
CA PHE A 547 -5.21 21.64 2.95
C PHE A 547 -6.16 22.44 3.85
N TRP A 548 -6.03 22.29 5.17
CA TRP A 548 -6.87 23.03 6.12
C TRP A 548 -6.63 24.53 6.09
N ARG A 549 -5.42 24.98 5.74
CA ARG A 549 -5.14 26.40 5.54
C ARG A 549 -5.94 26.94 4.35
N GLU A 550 -5.89 26.23 3.22
CA GLU A 550 -6.67 26.59 2.03
C GLU A 550 -8.17 26.63 2.34
N VAL A 551 -8.70 25.65 3.07
CA VAL A 551 -10.10 25.63 3.50
C VAL A 551 -10.45 26.86 4.33
N VAL A 552 -9.66 27.18 5.36
CA VAL A 552 -9.90 28.33 6.25
C VAL A 552 -9.87 29.64 5.46
N ASP A 553 -8.90 29.81 4.55
CA ASP A 553 -8.80 31.01 3.70
C ASP A 553 -10.01 31.15 2.76
N ARG A 554 -10.43 30.05 2.13
CA ARG A 554 -11.59 30.03 1.22
C ARG A 554 -12.90 30.27 1.97
N VAL A 555 -13.09 29.67 3.14
CA VAL A 555 -14.25 29.92 4.01
C VAL A 555 -14.31 31.38 4.42
N ALA A 556 -13.20 31.97 4.90
CA ALA A 556 -13.16 33.37 5.28
C ALA A 556 -13.46 34.33 4.11
N GLN A 557 -13.14 33.94 2.88
CA GLN A 557 -13.38 34.75 1.69
C GLN A 557 -14.80 34.59 1.13
N GLU A 558 -15.35 33.37 1.12
CA GLU A 558 -16.58 33.03 0.39
C GLU A 558 -17.82 32.88 1.27
N VAL A 559 -17.64 32.44 2.52
CA VAL A 559 -18.72 32.13 3.49
C VAL A 559 -18.26 32.51 4.92
N PRO A 560 -18.05 33.81 5.20
CA PRO A 560 -17.45 34.27 6.46
C PRO A 560 -18.38 34.19 7.69
N ASP A 561 -19.68 34.09 7.47
CA ASP A 561 -20.74 34.00 8.50
C ASP A 561 -21.15 32.54 8.73
#